data_AF-A0A6P0LLU8-F1
#
_entry.id   AF-A0A6P0LLU8-F1
#
_cell.length_a   1.000
_cell.length_b   1.000
_cell.length_c   1.000
_cell.angle_alpha   90.00
_cell.angle_beta   90.00
_cell.angle_gamma   90.00
#
_symmetry.space_group_name_H-M   'P 1'
#
loop_
_entity.id
_entity.type
_entity.pdbx_description
1 polymer ?
#
loop_
_entity_poly.entity_id
_entity_poly.type
_entity_poly.pdbx_seq_one_letter_code
_entity_poly.pdbx_strand_id
1 'polypeptide(L)' 'MADEALAVLDTILPDYSFSNLQETVFCEVWEGKTYAEIAESCGYEHSYIRDVGFKLWQRLSVALKQKVTKSNVRSVLRR' A
#
# COMPACT_ATOMS: atom_id res chain seq x y z
N MET A 1 -7.53 -6.04 -10.51
CA MET A 1 -7.65 -4.55 -10.37
C MET A 1 -8.13 -4.27 -8.95
N ALA A 2 -7.73 -3.14 -8.33
CA ALA A 2 -7.93 -2.70 -6.92
C ALA A 2 -8.46 -3.72 -5.88
N ASP A 3 -9.63 -4.30 -6.09
CA ASP A 3 -10.25 -5.42 -5.38
C ASP A 3 -9.27 -6.59 -5.06
N GLU A 4 -8.51 -7.07 -6.05
CA GLU A 4 -7.50 -8.12 -5.82
C GLU A 4 -6.41 -7.67 -4.85
N ALA A 5 -6.08 -6.38 -4.87
CA ALA A 5 -5.05 -5.82 -4.02
C ALA A 5 -5.55 -5.82 -2.56
N LEU A 6 -6.80 -5.37 -2.33
CA LEU A 6 -7.41 -5.37 -1.01
C LEU A 6 -7.57 -6.78 -0.44
N ALA A 7 -7.99 -7.75 -1.26
CA ALA A 7 -8.10 -9.14 -0.82
C ALA A 7 -6.76 -9.71 -0.30
N VAL A 8 -5.64 -9.27 -0.88
CA VAL A 8 -4.31 -9.65 -0.40
C VAL A 8 -4.00 -9.00 0.95
N LEU A 9 -4.39 -7.73 1.17
CA LEU A 9 -4.22 -7.07 2.46
C LEU A 9 -5.00 -7.80 3.57
N ASP A 10 -6.26 -8.16 3.31
CA ASP A 10 -7.10 -8.94 4.23
C ASP A 10 -6.49 -10.31 4.55
N THR A 11 -5.85 -10.94 3.57
CA THR A 11 -5.18 -12.24 3.78
C THR A 11 -3.96 -12.13 4.71
N ILE A 12 -3.25 -11.01 4.65
CA ILE A 12 -1.98 -10.81 5.39
C ILE A 12 -2.23 -10.22 6.77
N LEU A 13 -3.21 -9.33 6.88
CA LEU A 13 -3.54 -8.59 8.09
C LEU A 13 -5.07 -8.55 8.29
N PRO A 14 -5.72 -9.70 8.56
CA PRO A 14 -7.18 -9.77 8.74
C PRO A 14 -7.70 -8.98 9.94
N ASP A 15 -6.87 -8.82 10.97
CA ASP A 15 -7.21 -8.06 12.19
C ASP A 15 -6.91 -6.56 12.07
N TYR A 16 -6.46 -6.08 10.90
CA TYR A 16 -6.08 -4.68 10.72
C TYR A 16 -7.07 -3.91 9.86
N SER A 17 -7.69 -2.89 10.46
CA SER A 17 -8.50 -1.92 9.73
C SER A 17 -7.60 -0.92 9.00
N PHE A 18 -7.41 -1.11 7.69
CA PHE A 18 -6.78 -0.10 6.85
C PHE A 18 -7.71 1.10 6.73
N SER A 19 -7.14 2.31 6.73
CA SER A 19 -7.92 3.52 6.40
C SER A 19 -8.10 3.60 4.89
N ASN A 20 -9.18 4.24 4.41
CA ASN A 20 -9.42 4.45 2.97
C ASN A 20 -8.17 4.98 2.23
N LEU A 21 -7.38 5.84 2.87
CA LEU A 21 -6.16 6.36 2.28
C LEU A 21 -5.04 5.32 2.18
N GLN A 22 -4.90 4.43 3.17
CA GLN A 22 -3.93 3.33 3.12
C GLN A 22 -4.27 2.36 1.99
N GLU A 23 -5.55 2.00 1.87
CA GLU A 23 -6.08 1.17 0.79
C GLU A 23 -5.86 1.83 -0.57
N THR A 24 -6.18 3.12 -0.68
CA THR A 24 -5.97 3.90 -1.91
C THR A 24 -4.48 3.91 -2.28
N VAL A 25 -3.60 4.26 -1.34
CA VAL A 25 -2.14 4.25 -1.57
C VAL A 25 -1.65 2.87 -1.99
N PHE A 26 -2.20 1.82 -1.40
CA PHE A 26 -1.87 0.45 -1.76
C PHE A 26 -2.28 0.11 -3.19
N CYS A 27 -3.56 0.31 -3.53
CA CYS A 27 -4.10 0.02 -4.85
C CYS A 27 -3.40 0.84 -5.93
N GLU A 28 -3.19 2.13 -5.72
CA GLU A 28 -2.54 3.00 -6.71
C GLU A 28 -1.07 2.61 -6.92
N VAL A 29 -0.33 2.27 -5.85
CA VAL A 29 1.04 1.75 -5.97
C VAL A 29 1.05 0.39 -6.66
N TRP A 30 0.06 -0.46 -6.40
CA TRP A 30 -0.11 -1.75 -7.07
C TRP A 30 -0.31 -1.60 -8.58
N GLU A 31 -1.04 -0.57 -8.99
CA GLU A 31 -1.23 -0.17 -10.40
C GLU A 31 0.00 0.50 -11.01
N GLY A 32 1.01 0.81 -10.20
CA GLY A 32 2.29 1.37 -10.66
C GLY A 32 2.39 2.89 -10.51
N LYS A 33 1.41 3.55 -9.92
CA LYS A 33 1.41 5.01 -9.72
C LYS A 33 2.43 5.43 -8.67
N THR A 34 2.92 6.66 -8.82
CA THR A 34 3.85 7.32 -7.91
C THR A 34 3.11 8.03 -6.78
N TYR A 35 3.79 8.30 -5.68
CA TYR A 35 3.19 9.07 -4.59
C TYR A 35 2.82 10.50 -4.99
N ALA A 36 3.44 11.06 -6.03
CA ALA A 36 3.07 12.37 -6.56
C ALA A 36 1.71 12.30 -7.26
N GLU A 37 1.50 11.31 -8.13
CA GLU A 37 0.20 11.09 -8.80
C GLU A 37 -0.91 10.77 -7.79
N ILE A 38 -0.61 9.99 -6.76
CA ILE A 38 -1.59 9.66 -5.70
C ILE A 38 -1.94 10.89 -4.88
N ALA A 39 -0.94 11.71 -4.53
CA ALA A 39 -1.13 12.96 -3.81
C ALA A 39 -2.03 13.92 -4.59
N GLU A 40 -1.76 14.09 -5.89
CA GLU A 40 -2.56 14.92 -6.79
C GLU A 40 -3.99 14.38 -6.94
N SER A 41 -4.14 13.07 -7.14
CA SER A 41 -5.44 12.39 -7.28
C SER A 41 -6.31 12.51 -6.02
N CYS A 42 -5.69 12.40 -4.84
CA CYS A 42 -6.40 12.41 -3.56
C CYS A 42 -6.48 13.81 -2.91
N GLY A 43 -5.82 14.83 -3.49
CA GLY A 43 -5.73 16.17 -2.91
C GLY A 43 -4.92 16.26 -1.61
N TYR A 44 -3.97 15.35 -1.41
CA TYR A 44 -3.07 15.35 -0.25
C TYR A 44 -1.67 15.83 -0.61
N GLU A 45 -0.91 16.25 0.40
CA GLU A 45 0.51 16.54 0.24
C GLU A 45 1.31 15.26 -0.06
N HIS A 46 2.31 15.38 -0.95
CA HIS A 46 3.20 14.27 -1.31
C HIS A 46 3.91 13.67 -0.09
N SER A 47 4.33 14.50 0.85
CA SER A 47 4.95 14.07 2.12
C SER A 47 3.99 13.20 2.93
N TYR A 48 2.71 13.58 3.00
CA TYR A 48 1.69 12.84 3.71
C TYR A 48 1.44 11.46 3.09
N ILE A 49 1.29 11.38 1.77
CA ILE A 49 1.16 10.10 1.06
C ILE A 49 2.39 9.22 1.28
N ARG A 50 3.59 9.80 1.25
CA ARG A 50 4.83 9.08 1.52
C ARG A 50 4.86 8.50 2.92
N ASP A 51 4.43 9.26 3.93
CA ASP A 51 4.35 8.79 5.32
C ASP A 51 3.34 7.66 5.50
N VAL A 52 2.17 7.80 4.86
CA VAL A 52 1.12 6.75 4.86
C VAL A 52 1.66 5.47 4.21
N GLY A 53 2.27 5.59 3.02
CA GLY A 53 2.88 4.47 2.32
C GLY A 53 4.01 3.83 3.14
N PHE A 54 4.89 4.62 3.75
CA PHE A 54 5.98 4.10 4.59
C PHE A 54 5.44 3.26 5.75
N LYS A 55 4.46 3.79 6.49
CA LYS A 55 3.80 3.05 7.59
C LYS A 55 3.14 1.76 7.09
N LEU A 56 2.54 1.79 5.91
CA LEU A 56 1.91 0.63 5.28
C LEU A 56 2.96 -0.47 4.96
N TRP A 57 4.03 -0.12 4.26
CA TRP A 57 5.09 -1.08 3.90
C TRP A 57 5.80 -1.65 5.11
N GLN A 58 6.02 -0.84 6.15
CA GLN A 58 6.62 -1.31 7.39
C GLN A 58 5.74 -2.37 8.06
N ARG A 59 4.42 -2.16 8.13
CA ARG A 59 3.48 -3.15 8.69
C ARG A 59 3.46 -4.44 7.89
N LEU A 60 3.36 -4.34 6.57
CA LEU A 60 3.43 -5.50 5.69
C LEU A 60 4.75 -6.24 5.84
N SER A 61 5.85 -5.51 6.03
CA SER A 61 7.16 -6.13 6.23
C SER A 61 7.22 -6.96 7.50
N VAL A 62 6.62 -6.45 8.58
CA VAL A 62 6.53 -7.16 9.86
C VAL A 62 5.62 -8.37 9.74
N ALA A 63 4.43 -8.22 9.14
CA ALA A 63 3.46 -9.29 8.97
C ALA A 63 4.01 -10.45 8.13
N LEU A 64 4.65 -10.13 7.01
CA LEU A 64 5.21 -11.12 6.10
C LEU A 64 6.63 -11.58 6.49
N LYS A 65 7.22 -11.02 7.55
CA LYS A 65 8.61 -11.25 7.97
C LYS A 65 9.64 -11.06 6.84
N GLN A 66 9.34 -10.20 5.86
CA GLN A 66 10.19 -9.91 4.71
C GLN A 66 10.13 -8.42 4.38
N LYS A 67 11.19 -7.85 3.82
CA LYS A 67 11.22 -6.42 3.50
C LYS A 67 10.27 -6.08 2.34
N VAL A 68 9.16 -5.40 2.64
CA VAL A 68 8.20 -4.86 1.68
C VAL A 68 8.48 -3.37 1.47
N THR A 69 8.38 -2.93 0.22
CA THR A 69 8.59 -1.56 -0.25
C THR A 69 7.67 -1.30 -1.44
N LYS A 70 7.42 -0.03 -1.77
CA LYS A 70 6.68 0.39 -2.98
C LYS A 70 7.12 -0.37 -4.25
N SER A 71 8.41 -0.61 -4.43
CA SER A 71 8.94 -1.20 -5.67
C SER A 71 8.84 -2.71 -5.73
N ASN A 72 8.79 -3.39 -4.57
CA ASN A 72 8.75 -4.85 -4.52
C ASN A 72 7.41 -5.42 -4.05
N VAL A 73 6.50 -4.59 -3.53
CA VAL A 73 5.23 -5.04 -2.96
C VAL A 73 4.45 -5.91 -3.94
N ARG A 74 4.33 -5.48 -5.20
CA ARG A 74 3.66 -6.26 -6.24
C ARG A 74 4.31 -7.61 -6.46
N SER A 75 5.65 -7.69 -6.43
CA SER A 75 6.36 -8.95 -6.61
C SER A 75 6.33 -9.84 -5.37
N VAL A 76 6.32 -9.24 -4.17
CA VAL A 76 6.24 -9.94 -2.89
C VAL A 76 4.86 -10.58 -2.71
N LEU A 77 3.82 -9.87 -3.16
CA LEU A 77 2.42 -10.25 -2.97
C LEU A 77 1.82 -11.07 -4.11
N ARG A 78 2.48 -11.17 -5.27
CA ARG A 78 2.09 -12.10 -6.35
C ARG A 78 2.61 -13.52 -6.19
N ARG A 79 3.24 -13.84 -5.06
CA ARG A 79 3.80 -15.16 -4.77
C ARG A 79 2.76 -16.14 -4.23
#